data_AF-A0A810MS76-F1
#
_entry.id   AF-A0A810MS76-F1
#
_cell.length_a   1.000
_cell.length_b   1.000
_cell.length_c   1.000
_cell.angle_alpha   90.00
_cell.angle_beta   90.00
_cell.angle_gamma   90.00
#
_symmetry.space_group_name_H-M   'P 1'
#
loop_
_entity.id
_entity.type
_entity.pdbx_description
1 polymer ?
#
loop_
_entity_poly.entity_id
_entity_poly.type
_entity_poly.pdbx_seq_one_letter_code
_entity_poly.pdbx_strand_id
1 'polypeptide(L)'
;MVSSLHSRNGSWLLAFPGVRVSQPPRPEKISDLPEGDTLAYQLRVAGGPSVFFMGASDLNERNLAGLAPDVAMVASAATTSIADYVPRLMAALDYPKVVVPVHWDNFETRLTNPPAVAESDRKRLNDLVAAVRRVSPRSRVLMPEYHTAYRF
;
A
#
# COMPACT_ATOMS: atom_id res chain seq x y z
N MET A 1 2.35 8.14 14.11
CA MET A 1 1.96 6.85 13.50
C MET A 1 0.45 6.85 13.32
N VAL A 2 -0.03 6.16 12.29
CA VAL A 2 -1.46 6.01 11.98
C VAL A 2 -1.83 4.54 12.19
N SER A 3 -2.91 4.28 12.93
CA SER A 3 -3.40 2.91 13.13
C SER A 3 -3.79 2.29 11.78
N SER A 4 -3.30 1.09 11.49
CA SER A 4 -3.49 0.43 10.20
C SER A 4 -4.00 -1.01 10.38
N LEU A 5 -4.52 -1.58 9.30
CA LEU A 5 -5.02 -2.95 9.24
C LEU A 5 -4.20 -3.71 8.20
N HIS A 6 -3.91 -4.98 8.49
CA HIS A 6 -3.11 -5.82 7.61
C HIS A 6 -3.94 -6.36 6.43
N SER A 7 -3.29 -6.64 5.30
CA SER A 7 -3.94 -7.17 4.09
C SER A 7 -4.65 -8.49 4.36
N ARG A 8 -5.88 -8.66 3.86
CA ARG A 8 -6.63 -9.92 3.94
C ARG A 8 -6.68 -10.62 2.58
N ASN A 9 -6.53 -11.94 2.56
CA ASN A 9 -6.66 -12.73 1.34
C ASN A 9 -8.12 -12.83 0.86
N GLY A 10 -8.38 -13.51 -0.26
CA GLY A 10 -9.72 -13.66 -0.82
C GLY A 10 -10.72 -14.42 0.07
N SER A 11 -10.24 -15.11 1.11
CA SER A 11 -11.06 -15.74 2.15
C SER A 11 -11.17 -14.88 3.42
N TRP A 12 -10.74 -13.62 3.36
CA TRP A 12 -10.80 -12.64 4.44
C TRP A 12 -9.91 -12.95 5.65
N LEU A 13 -8.87 -13.77 5.44
CA LEU A 13 -7.92 -14.18 6.47
C LEU A 13 -6.54 -13.54 6.26
N LEU A 14 -5.80 -13.41 7.36
CA LEU A 14 -4.37 -13.12 7.32
C LEU A 14 -3.58 -14.38 6.98
N ALA A 15 -2.51 -14.25 6.19
CA ALA A 15 -1.60 -15.35 5.97
C ALA A 15 -0.73 -15.53 7.22
N PHE A 16 -0.60 -16.76 7.71
CA PHE A 16 0.24 -17.10 8.88
C PHE A 16 0.07 -16.16 10.09
N PRO A 17 -1.15 -15.95 10.63
CA PRO A 17 -1.38 -14.96 11.68
C PRO A 17 -0.61 -15.31 12.96
N GLY A 18 -0.05 -14.31 13.63
CA GLY A 18 0.52 -14.48 14.97
C GLY A 18 1.44 -13.36 15.42
N VAL A 19 1.85 -13.42 16.68
CA VAL A 19 2.81 -12.48 17.28
C VAL A 19 3.98 -13.24 17.89
N ARG A 20 5.18 -12.64 17.81
CA ARG A 20 6.37 -13.13 18.52
C ARG A 20 6.67 -12.18 19.66
N VAL A 21 6.63 -12.69 20.89
CA VAL A 21 6.95 -11.93 22.12
C VAL A 21 8.35 -12.24 22.66
N SER A 22 9.09 -13.08 21.94
CA SER A 22 10.48 -13.45 22.20
C SER A 22 11.22 -13.62 20.87
N GLN A 23 12.55 -13.60 20.90
CA GLN A 23 13.36 -13.85 19.71
C GLN A 23 13.03 -15.25 19.14
N PRO A 24 12.59 -15.36 17.88
CA PRO A 24 12.34 -16.66 17.28
C PRO A 24 13.65 -17.37 16.92
N PRO A 25 13.66 -18.71 16.81
CA PRO A 25 14.74 -19.41 16.12
C PRO A 25 14.86 -18.90 14.68
N ARG A 26 16.01 -19.14 14.03
CA ARG A 26 16.21 -18.75 12.63
C ARG A 26 15.10 -19.36 11.77
N PRO A 27 14.35 -18.55 10.99
CA PRO A 27 13.26 -19.06 10.16
C PRO A 27 13.83 -19.90 9.00
N GLU A 28 13.17 -21.01 8.70
CA GLU A 28 13.49 -21.89 7.57
C GLU A 28 12.45 -21.79 6.45
N LYS A 29 11.20 -21.43 6.80
CA LYS A 29 10.09 -21.21 5.87
C LYS A 29 9.35 -19.93 6.21
N ILE A 30 8.60 -19.39 5.24
CA ILE A 30 7.85 -18.14 5.42
C ILE A 30 6.87 -18.21 6.59
N SER A 31 6.26 -19.37 6.85
CA SER A 31 5.30 -19.54 7.96
C SER A 31 5.95 -19.53 9.35
N ASP A 32 7.29 -19.55 9.45
CA ASP A 32 7.99 -19.32 10.72
C ASP A 32 7.99 -17.82 11.11
N LEU A 33 7.72 -16.95 10.14
CA LEU A 33 7.57 -15.50 10.26
C LEU A 33 6.07 -15.15 10.21
N PRO A 34 5.35 -15.22 11.34
CA PRO A 34 3.92 -14.93 11.34
C PRO A 34 3.65 -13.47 10.95
N GLU A 35 2.61 -13.26 10.16
CA GLU A 35 2.12 -11.91 9.84
C GLU A 35 1.38 -11.35 11.06
N GLY A 36 1.98 -10.32 11.65
CA GLY A 36 1.43 -9.58 12.78
C GLY A 36 0.72 -8.30 12.33
N ASP A 37 0.71 -7.31 13.21
CA ASP A 37 0.17 -6.00 12.88
C ASP A 37 1.00 -5.28 11.81
N THR A 38 0.38 -4.31 11.15
CA THR A 38 1.03 -3.42 10.20
C THR A 38 0.92 -1.97 10.66
N LEU A 39 1.82 -1.13 10.14
CA LEU A 39 1.87 0.28 10.48
C LEU A 39 1.64 1.13 9.23
N ALA A 40 0.94 2.24 9.43
CA ALA A 40 0.91 3.33 8.47
C ALA A 40 1.54 4.58 9.08
N TYR A 41 2.13 5.41 8.22
CA TYR A 41 2.81 6.64 8.63
C TYR A 41 2.29 7.81 7.81
N GLN A 42 2.10 8.95 8.46
CA GLN A 42 2.11 10.22 7.75
C GLN A 42 3.34 11.01 8.19
N LEU A 43 4.13 11.44 7.22
CA LEU A 43 5.25 12.34 7.41
C LEU A 43 4.85 13.72 6.90
N ARG A 44 5.25 14.77 7.64
CA ARG A 44 5.11 16.16 7.23
C ARG A 44 6.50 16.78 7.22
N VAL A 45 6.93 17.24 6.05
CA VAL A 45 8.20 17.94 5.90
C VAL A 45 7.93 19.43 6.07
N ALA A 46 8.71 20.12 6.91
CA ALA A 46 8.57 21.56 7.08
C ALA A 46 8.83 22.29 5.75
N GLY A 47 7.83 23.04 5.27
CA GLY A 47 7.89 23.70 3.96
C GLY A 47 7.82 22.75 2.75
N GLY A 48 7.57 21.46 2.98
CA GLY A 48 7.47 20.43 1.95
C GLY A 48 6.12 19.70 1.97
N PRO A 49 5.96 18.68 1.12
CA PRO A 49 4.72 17.91 1.04
C PRO A 49 4.51 17.06 2.28
N SER A 50 3.24 16.74 2.54
CA SER A 50 2.87 15.68 3.45
C SER A 50 2.71 14.35 2.69
N VAL A 51 3.27 13.27 3.24
CA VAL A 51 3.34 11.96 2.58
C VAL A 51 2.76 10.89 3.49
N PHE A 52 1.79 10.14 2.97
CA PHE A 52 1.20 8.99 3.64
C PHE A 52 1.79 7.68 3.08
N PHE A 53 2.21 6.80 3.98
CA PHE A 53 2.78 5.49 3.69
C PHE A 53 1.86 4.41 4.24
N MET A 54 1.30 3.60 3.35
CA MET A 54 0.42 2.50 3.69
C MET A 54 1.20 1.18 3.65
N GLY A 55 1.41 0.54 4.81
CA GLY A 55 2.20 -0.68 4.92
C GLY A 55 1.49 -1.98 4.50
N ALA A 56 0.16 -1.95 4.39
CA ALA A 56 -0.65 -3.05 3.88
C ALA A 56 -1.91 -2.50 3.19
N SER A 57 -2.74 -3.36 2.62
CA SER A 57 -3.85 -2.95 1.76
C SER A 57 -5.23 -3.07 2.41
N ASP A 58 -5.32 -2.83 3.72
CA ASP A 58 -6.59 -2.77 4.45
C ASP A 58 -6.89 -1.40 5.07
N LEU A 59 -8.17 -1.09 5.22
CA LEU A 59 -8.68 0.26 5.43
C LEU A 59 -9.65 0.32 6.60
N ASN A 60 -9.38 1.27 7.50
CA ASN A 60 -10.37 1.85 8.39
C ASN A 60 -10.36 3.37 8.19
N GLU A 61 -11.40 3.90 7.54
CA GLU A 61 -11.44 5.32 7.13
C GLU A 61 -11.36 6.28 8.30
N ARG A 62 -11.86 5.89 9.48
CA ARG A 62 -11.81 6.73 10.68
C ARG A 62 -10.37 7.01 11.12
N ASN A 63 -9.45 6.08 10.85
CA ASN A 63 -8.04 6.25 11.16
C ASN A 63 -7.33 7.21 10.18
N LEU A 64 -7.93 7.45 9.00
CA LEU A 64 -7.34 8.27 7.93
C LEU A 64 -7.98 9.66 7.83
N ALA A 65 -9.15 9.86 8.43
CA ALA A 65 -9.88 11.11 8.37
C ALA A 65 -9.02 12.29 8.87
N GLY A 66 -8.97 13.36 8.07
CA GLY A 66 -8.22 14.58 8.38
C GLY A 66 -6.71 14.52 8.11
N LEU A 67 -6.16 13.38 7.67
CA LEU A 67 -4.74 13.31 7.28
C LEU A 67 -4.44 14.19 6.07
N ALA A 68 -5.32 14.15 5.05
CA ALA A 68 -5.27 14.93 3.80
C ALA A 68 -3.83 15.09 3.24
N PRO A 69 -3.11 13.98 2.95
CA PRO A 69 -1.74 14.06 2.46
C PRO A 69 -1.67 14.62 1.03
N ASP A 70 -0.55 15.26 0.68
CA ASP A 70 -0.27 15.65 -0.71
C ASP A 70 0.05 14.42 -1.58
N VAL A 71 0.75 13.45 -0.99
CA VAL A 71 1.19 12.21 -1.65
C VAL A 71 0.75 11.01 -0.83
N ALA A 72 0.12 10.02 -1.48
CA ALA A 72 -0.24 8.76 -0.85
C ALA A 72 0.44 7.57 -1.55
N MET A 73 1.20 6.78 -0.79
CA MET A 73 1.72 5.48 -1.23
C MET A 73 0.69 4.40 -0.88
N VAL A 74 0.10 3.77 -1.90
CA VAL A 74 -1.06 2.88 -1.76
C VAL A 74 -0.69 1.45 -2.15
N ALA A 75 -0.86 0.53 -1.21
CA ALA A 75 -0.57 -0.89 -1.43
C ALA A 75 -1.58 -1.55 -2.40
N SER A 76 -1.06 -2.31 -3.38
CA SER A 76 -1.85 -2.95 -4.44
C SER A 76 -2.23 -4.42 -4.16
N ALA A 77 -1.68 -5.04 -3.12
CA ALA A 77 -1.67 -6.50 -2.96
C ALA A 77 -3.06 -7.15 -2.76
N ALA A 78 -3.96 -6.54 -1.98
CA ALA A 78 -5.24 -7.14 -1.59
C ALA A 78 -6.45 -6.20 -1.74
N THR A 79 -6.43 -5.32 -2.73
CA THR A 79 -7.49 -4.31 -2.97
C THR A 79 -8.87 -4.91 -3.29
N THR A 80 -8.93 -6.17 -3.71
CA THR A 80 -10.19 -6.87 -4.03
C THR A 80 -10.88 -7.49 -2.80
N SER A 81 -10.16 -7.60 -1.68
CA SER A 81 -10.69 -8.14 -0.43
C SER A 81 -11.37 -7.07 0.40
N ILE A 82 -11.73 -5.91 -0.18
CA ILE A 82 -12.42 -4.82 0.52
C ILE A 82 -13.37 -4.18 -0.48
N ALA A 83 -14.66 -4.19 -0.15
CA ALA A 83 -15.66 -3.52 -0.97
C ALA A 83 -15.36 -2.03 -1.08
N ASP A 84 -15.39 -1.52 -2.32
CA ASP A 84 -15.16 -0.13 -2.68
C ASP A 84 -13.85 0.45 -2.14
N TYR A 85 -12.80 -0.39 -2.08
CA TYR A 85 -11.49 -0.02 -1.52
C TYR A 85 -10.96 1.32 -2.03
N VAL A 86 -10.83 1.50 -3.35
CA VAL A 86 -10.24 2.70 -3.94
C VAL A 86 -11.13 3.95 -3.74
N PRO A 87 -12.45 3.94 -4.04
CA PRO A 87 -13.34 5.05 -3.72
C PRO A 87 -13.23 5.49 -2.26
N ARG A 88 -13.30 4.55 -1.32
CA ARG A 88 -13.29 4.83 0.13
C ARG A 88 -11.94 5.36 0.60
N LEU A 89 -10.84 4.75 0.14
CA LEU A 89 -9.48 5.19 0.47
C LEU A 89 -9.19 6.60 -0.04
N MET A 90 -9.53 6.89 -1.31
CA MET A 90 -9.29 8.22 -1.90
C MET A 90 -10.12 9.29 -1.18
N ALA A 91 -11.38 9.01 -0.84
CA ALA A 91 -12.21 9.93 -0.06
C ALA A 91 -11.63 10.15 1.35
N ALA A 92 -11.21 9.09 2.04
CA ALA A 92 -10.67 9.18 3.40
C ALA A 92 -9.35 9.98 3.47
N LEU A 93 -8.55 9.94 2.39
CA LEU A 93 -7.30 10.70 2.24
C LEU A 93 -7.51 12.08 1.59
N ASP A 94 -8.75 12.53 1.38
CA ASP A 94 -9.08 13.80 0.74
C ASP A 94 -8.45 13.98 -0.66
N TYR A 95 -8.50 12.92 -1.47
CA TYR A 95 -8.12 12.92 -2.89
C TYR A 95 -6.70 13.50 -3.13
N PRO A 96 -5.65 12.82 -2.62
CA PRO A 96 -4.27 13.33 -2.64
C PRO A 96 -3.83 13.69 -4.06
N LYS A 97 -3.01 14.74 -4.21
CA LYS A 97 -2.54 15.22 -5.52
C LYS A 97 -1.75 14.14 -6.27
N VAL A 98 -0.99 13.32 -5.54
CA VAL A 98 -0.19 12.23 -6.12
C VAL A 98 -0.49 10.92 -5.42
N VAL A 99 -0.72 9.88 -6.22
CA VAL A 99 -0.87 8.49 -5.75
C VAL A 99 0.27 7.65 -6.32
N VAL A 100 0.98 6.94 -5.45
CA VAL A 100 2.10 6.07 -5.80
C VAL A 100 1.70 4.63 -5.46
N PRO A 101 1.44 3.75 -6.45
CA PRO A 101 1.24 2.35 -6.16
C PRO A 101 2.51 1.72 -5.57
N VAL A 102 2.36 0.93 -4.51
CA VAL A 102 3.41 0.14 -3.88
C VAL A 102 2.96 -1.31 -3.70
N HIS A 103 3.90 -2.23 -3.39
CA HIS A 103 3.64 -3.67 -3.26
C HIS A 103 2.97 -4.27 -4.51
N TRP A 104 3.54 -4.01 -5.69
CA TRP A 104 3.01 -4.50 -6.98
C TRP A 104 4.07 -5.17 -7.85
N ASP A 105 5.35 -4.94 -7.58
CA ASP A 105 6.48 -5.51 -8.29
C ASP A 105 6.75 -6.96 -7.87
N ASN A 106 7.41 -7.71 -8.74
CA ASN A 106 7.91 -9.03 -8.42
C ASN A 106 9.26 -8.91 -7.71
N PHE A 107 9.22 -8.76 -6.38
CA PHE A 107 10.40 -8.62 -5.52
C PHE A 107 11.27 -9.88 -5.45
N GLU A 108 10.81 -11.02 -5.97
CA GLU A 108 11.60 -12.27 -6.06
C GLU A 108 12.54 -12.28 -7.28
N THR A 109 12.42 -11.28 -8.16
CA THR A 109 13.26 -11.13 -9.34
C THR A 109 14.29 -10.03 -9.18
N ARG A 110 15.28 -10.00 -10.08
CA ARG A 110 16.30 -8.95 -10.07
C ARG A 110 15.65 -7.57 -10.25
N LEU A 111 16.12 -6.59 -9.49
CA LEU A 111 15.71 -5.19 -9.64
C LEU A 111 16.15 -4.65 -11.00
N THR A 112 15.22 -4.58 -11.96
CA THR A 112 15.42 -4.03 -13.31
C THR A 112 14.34 -3.02 -13.61
N ASN A 113 14.67 -1.94 -14.32
CA ASN A 113 13.67 -0.99 -14.81
C ASN A 113 13.26 -1.31 -16.27
N PRO A 114 11.97 -1.21 -16.62
CA PRO A 114 10.84 -1.02 -15.71
C PRO A 114 10.66 -2.21 -14.76
N PRO A 115 10.20 -2.03 -13.50
CA PRO A 115 10.03 -3.12 -12.54
C PRO A 115 9.20 -4.27 -13.11
N ALA A 116 9.68 -5.49 -12.93
CA ALA A 116 8.97 -6.69 -13.34
C ALA A 116 7.68 -6.83 -12.54
N VAL A 117 6.60 -7.24 -13.21
CA VAL A 117 5.29 -7.46 -12.60
C VAL A 117 4.85 -8.87 -12.94
N ALA A 118 4.61 -9.68 -11.91
CA ALA A 118 4.04 -11.00 -12.07
C ALA A 118 2.66 -10.89 -12.74
N GLU A 119 2.27 -11.92 -13.50
CA GLU A 119 1.00 -11.90 -14.23
C GLU A 119 -0.21 -11.71 -13.30
N SER A 120 -0.19 -12.36 -12.13
CA SER A 120 -1.20 -12.23 -11.08
C SER A 120 -1.37 -10.80 -10.56
N ASP A 121 -0.29 -10.03 -10.48
CA ASP A 121 -0.28 -8.69 -9.90
C ASP A 121 -0.51 -7.61 -10.94
N ARG A 122 -0.20 -7.90 -12.22
CA ARG A 122 -0.44 -6.97 -13.33
C ARG A 122 -1.90 -6.55 -13.41
N LYS A 123 -2.83 -7.50 -13.25
CA LYS A 123 -4.26 -7.18 -13.25
C LYS A 123 -4.63 -6.28 -12.06
N ARG A 124 -4.17 -6.61 -10.85
CA ARG A 124 -4.44 -5.83 -9.63
C ARG A 124 -3.92 -4.41 -9.74
N LEU A 125 -2.69 -4.25 -10.23
CA LEU A 125 -2.08 -2.94 -10.45
C LEU A 125 -2.87 -2.12 -11.47
N ASN A 126 -3.22 -2.71 -12.61
CA ASN A 126 -4.01 -2.03 -13.64
C ASN A 126 -5.39 -1.61 -13.12
N ASP A 127 -6.06 -2.49 -12.36
CA ASP A 127 -7.37 -2.21 -11.76
C ASP A 127 -7.28 -1.08 -10.73
N LEU A 128 -6.24 -1.07 -9.88
CA LEU A 128 -5.97 0.02 -8.93
C LEU A 128 -5.77 1.34 -9.66
N VAL A 129 -4.90 1.39 -10.66
CA VAL A 129 -4.60 2.61 -11.44
C VAL A 129 -5.86 3.12 -12.15
N ALA A 130 -6.63 2.23 -12.78
CA ALA A 130 -7.87 2.58 -13.45
C ALA A 130 -8.92 3.13 -12.48
N ALA A 131 -9.07 2.49 -11.31
CA ALA A 131 -9.99 2.94 -10.28
C ALA A 131 -9.61 4.32 -9.73
N VAL A 132 -8.31 4.57 -9.45
CA VAL A 132 -7.83 5.88 -8.98
C VAL A 132 -8.13 6.97 -10.01
N ARG A 133 -7.80 6.73 -11.29
CA ARG A 133 -8.09 7.69 -12.37
C ARG A 133 -9.57 8.01 -12.50
N ARG A 134 -10.45 7.03 -12.25
CA ARG A 134 -11.90 7.20 -12.31
C ARG A 134 -12.43 8.03 -11.14
N VAL A 135 -12.02 7.72 -9.90
CA VAL A 135 -12.61 8.33 -8.69
C VAL A 135 -11.89 9.60 -8.23
N SER A 136 -10.62 9.75 -8.62
CA SER A 136 -9.78 10.90 -8.30
C SER A 136 -9.08 11.42 -9.56
N PRO A 137 -9.84 11.96 -10.54
CA PRO A 137 -9.29 12.36 -11.84
C PRO A 137 -8.27 13.50 -11.77
N ARG A 138 -8.22 14.23 -10.64
CA ARG A 138 -7.22 15.26 -10.38
C ARG A 138 -5.92 14.71 -9.78
N SER A 139 -5.93 13.48 -9.28
CA SER A 139 -4.73 12.82 -8.77
C SER A 139 -3.85 12.35 -9.93
N ARG A 140 -2.56 12.64 -9.85
CA ARG A 140 -1.55 12.04 -10.72
C ARG A 140 -1.12 10.69 -10.15
N VAL A 141 -1.30 9.63 -10.93
CA VAL A 141 -0.71 8.32 -10.60
C VAL A 141 0.75 8.32 -11.05
N LEU A 142 1.67 8.16 -10.10
CA LEU A 142 3.11 8.08 -10.36
C LEU A 142 3.56 6.63 -10.18
N MET A 143 4.02 6.01 -11.26
CA MET A 143 4.64 4.68 -11.20
C MET A 143 6.13 4.80 -10.87
N PRO A 144 6.59 4.25 -9.72
CA PRO A 144 7.99 4.35 -9.34
C PRO A 144 8.86 3.35 -10.13
N GLU A 145 10.10 3.76 -10.37
CA GLU A 145 11.22 2.98 -10.86
C GLU A 145 12.27 2.81 -9.76
N TYR A 146 13.04 1.73 -9.82
CA TYR A 146 14.12 1.49 -8.87
C TYR A 146 15.23 2.54 -9.02
N HIS A 147 15.80 2.94 -7.89
CA HIS A 147 16.90 3.91 -7.79
C HIS A 147 16.62 5.29 -8.40
N THR A 148 15.35 5.62 -8.62
CA THR A 148 14.92 6.93 -9.13
C THR A 148 14.43 7.81 -7.99
N ALA A 149 15.01 9.00 -7.85
CA ALA A 149 14.54 9.99 -6.89
C ALA A 149 13.39 10.82 -7.50
N TYR A 150 12.26 10.88 -6.80
CA TYR A 150 11.09 11.66 -7.21
C TYR A 150 10.97 12.96 -6.44
N ARG A 151 10.42 13.98 -7.10
CA ARG A 151 10.09 15.29 -6.51
C ARG A 151 8.59 15.52 -6.61
N PHE A 152 8.01 16.06 -5.55
CA PHE A 152 6.59 16.28 -5.38
C PHE A 152 6.32 17.76 -5.09
#